data_AF-A0AAD1IHD8-F1
#
_entry.id   AF-A0AAD1IHD8-F1
#
_cell.length_a   1.000
_cell.length_b   1.000
_cell.length_c   1.000
_cell.angle_alpha   90.00
_cell.angle_beta   90.00
_cell.angle_gamma   90.00
#
_symmetry.space_group_name_H-M   'P 1'
#
loop_
_entity.id
_entity.type
_entity.pdbx_description
1 polymer ?
#
loop_
_entity_poly.entity_id
_entity_poly.type
_entity_poly.pdbx_seq_one_letter_code
_entity_poly.pdbx_strand_id
1 'polypeptide(L)'
;MVGAAVTVGFIGLGAGTASADTAADTCALPTPTPDCASLLALPDLGAPTIGTAAVFAFDPTLVLDNPFFGNPLVYVFSGGLVGNGFLPGMDGGLLIGNGADGLLPGQDGGNGGLFFGSGGDGGPAVLGGTAGNGGNAGLIGRGGEGGDALLAGDGGNGGNGGLLFGSGGNGGTSLVVGDGGNGGNAGGFGNGGRGGDATLGDAGNGGNGGLAAGYGGNGGDSAAGDGGNGGSAGLGVGNGGNGGNGGAGGEGGDGGNGGAFAGNGGNGGNGGDNPLGDAGDGGDAGSGGFFGNGGNGGNGGDSVIGDGGDGGEGGDATVGNAGNGGDGGDAGLDPLGEDGEGGAGGDGGDTGLAGNGGNGGDGGDAVDDDDAGPGGEGGSGGVVGNDGNDGDPGGAAGGVV
;
A
#
# COMPACT_ATOMS: atom_id res chain seq x y z
N MET A 1 35.38 -54.58 -39.66
CA MET A 1 34.80 -53.56 -40.54
C MET A 1 34.35 -52.42 -39.62
N VAL A 2 35.20 -51.40 -39.41
CA VAL A 2 35.05 -50.01 -39.94
C VAL A 2 33.63 -49.46 -39.69
N GLY A 3 33.37 -48.40 -38.92
CA GLY A 3 34.25 -47.49 -38.18
C GLY A 3 33.47 -46.39 -37.42
N ALA A 4 34.25 -45.67 -36.59
CA ALA A 4 34.15 -44.31 -36.03
C ALA A 4 32.93 -43.81 -35.24
N ALA A 5 33.26 -43.28 -34.06
CA ALA A 5 32.45 -42.53 -33.11
C ALA A 5 32.43 -41.03 -33.41
N VAL A 6 31.41 -40.33 -32.90
CA VAL A 6 31.51 -38.92 -32.49
C VAL A 6 30.84 -38.74 -31.13
N THR A 7 31.64 -38.27 -30.19
CA THR A 7 31.32 -37.88 -28.82
C THR A 7 30.84 -36.42 -28.80
N VAL A 8 29.78 -36.11 -28.07
CA VAL A 8 29.57 -34.76 -27.49
C VAL A 8 29.01 -34.94 -26.07
N GLY A 9 29.77 -34.43 -25.09
CA GLY A 9 29.48 -34.56 -23.67
C GLY A 9 28.40 -33.58 -23.20
N PHE A 10 27.57 -34.07 -22.29
CA PHE A 10 26.71 -33.24 -21.43
C PHE A 10 27.51 -32.89 -20.16
N ILE A 11 27.68 -31.59 -19.90
CA ILE A 11 28.07 -31.09 -18.58
C ILE A 11 26.79 -30.59 -17.93
N GLY A 12 26.45 -31.19 -16.79
CA GLY A 12 25.35 -30.75 -15.94
C GLY A 12 25.72 -29.49 -15.16
N LEU A 13 24.71 -28.70 -14.81
CA LEU A 13 24.78 -27.77 -13.70
C LEU A 13 23.53 -27.97 -12.83
N GLY A 14 23.81 -28.38 -11.59
CA GLY A 14 22.84 -28.55 -10.54
C GLY A 14 22.44 -27.22 -9.90
N ALA A 15 21.34 -27.30 -9.16
CA ALA A 15 20.87 -26.29 -8.24
C ALA A 15 21.97 -25.88 -7.25
N GLY A 16 22.16 -24.56 -7.13
CA GLY A 16 23.05 -23.95 -6.13
C GLY A 16 22.45 -22.63 -5.69
N THR A 17 21.92 -22.62 -4.47
CA THR A 17 21.57 -21.44 -3.68
C THR A 17 22.85 -20.65 -3.33
N ALA A 18 22.86 -19.34 -3.57
CA ALA A 18 23.79 -18.38 -2.94
C ALA A 18 23.04 -17.05 -2.87
N SER A 19 22.58 -16.54 -1.72
CA SER A 19 23.34 -16.06 -0.55
C SER A 19 24.43 -15.07 -0.96
N ALA A 20 24.05 -13.80 -1.08
CA ALA A 20 25.01 -12.69 -1.08
C ALA A 20 25.09 -12.15 0.35
N ASP A 21 26.15 -12.58 1.04
CA ASP A 21 26.63 -11.96 2.27
C ASP A 21 27.49 -10.74 1.90
N THR A 22 27.34 -9.72 2.74
CA THR A 22 28.02 -8.43 2.78
C THR A 22 29.55 -8.49 2.71
N ALA A 23 30.14 -7.67 1.85
CA ALA A 23 31.49 -7.14 2.06
C ALA A 23 31.60 -5.74 1.45
N ALA A 24 31.58 -4.75 2.34
CA ALA A 24 31.99 -3.38 2.06
C ALA A 24 33.43 -3.35 1.54
N ASP A 25 33.71 -2.50 0.55
CA ASP A 25 35.04 -1.94 0.44
C ASP A 25 34.96 -0.43 0.20
N THR A 26 35.58 0.28 1.13
CA THR A 26 35.51 1.71 1.36
C THR A 26 36.49 2.45 0.46
N CYS A 27 36.05 3.55 -0.15
CA CYS A 27 37.00 4.61 -0.51
C CYS A 27 36.38 5.98 -0.22
N ALA A 28 36.70 6.52 0.96
CA ALA A 28 36.42 7.88 1.39
C ALA A 28 37.45 8.87 0.80
N LEU A 29 37.00 10.07 0.43
CA LEU A 29 37.79 11.27 0.07
C LEU A 29 38.47 11.89 1.33
N PRO A 30 39.46 12.83 1.27
CA PRO A 30 39.84 13.73 0.15
C PRO A 30 41.36 14.03 -0.06
N THR A 31 41.66 14.82 -1.11
CA THR A 31 42.87 15.62 -1.46
C THR A 31 43.66 15.20 -2.71
N PRO A 32 44.23 16.18 -3.47
CA PRO A 32 44.51 16.01 -4.89
C PRO A 32 46.00 15.77 -5.19
N THR A 33 46.30 14.72 -5.94
CA THR A 33 47.32 14.64 -7.02
C THR A 33 47.42 13.19 -7.53
N PRO A 34 47.88 12.97 -8.78
CA PRO A 34 47.38 11.90 -9.64
C PRO A 34 48.26 10.66 -9.55
N ASP A 35 47.65 9.51 -9.27
CA ASP A 35 48.12 8.21 -9.77
C ASP A 35 47.03 7.14 -9.53
N CYS A 36 46.03 7.13 -10.42
CA CYS A 36 45.21 5.96 -10.72
C CYS A 36 45.12 5.85 -12.25
N ALA A 37 46.28 5.80 -12.90
CA ALA A 37 46.39 5.57 -14.33
C ALA A 37 46.95 4.16 -14.59
N SER A 38 46.09 3.14 -14.56
CA SER A 38 46.32 1.89 -15.30
C SER A 38 45.09 0.98 -15.34
N LEU A 39 44.02 1.37 -16.05
CA LEU A 39 43.16 0.41 -16.77
C LEU A 39 42.24 1.11 -17.80
N LEU A 40 42.81 1.89 -18.72
CA LEU A 40 42.08 2.44 -19.88
C LEU A 40 42.85 2.12 -21.16
N ALA A 41 42.45 1.02 -21.79
CA ALA A 41 42.67 0.76 -23.21
C ALA A 41 41.53 -0.13 -23.73
N LEU A 42 40.35 0.46 -23.91
CA LEU A 42 39.32 -0.04 -24.82
C LEU A 42 39.28 0.91 -26.02
N PRO A 43 39.18 0.39 -27.26
CA PRO A 43 39.23 1.22 -28.45
C PRO A 43 38.01 2.15 -28.56
N ASP A 44 38.30 3.36 -29.00
CA ASP A 44 37.40 4.43 -29.39
C ASP A 44 36.26 3.93 -30.30
N LEU A 45 35.06 3.80 -29.74
CA LEU A 45 33.80 3.82 -30.46
C LEU A 45 33.11 5.12 -30.06
N GLY A 46 33.23 6.12 -30.92
CA GLY A 46 32.77 7.49 -30.69
C GLY A 46 31.36 7.57 -30.10
N ALA A 47 31.24 8.33 -29.01
CA ALA A 47 29.99 8.65 -28.35
C ALA A 47 29.04 9.39 -29.32
N PRO A 48 27.79 8.94 -29.53
CA PRO A 48 26.79 9.76 -30.19
C PRO A 48 26.27 10.78 -29.17
N THR A 49 26.46 12.06 -29.49
CA THR A 49 25.79 13.19 -28.86
C THR A 49 24.27 12.99 -28.93
N ILE A 50 23.61 12.84 -27.77
CA ILE A 50 22.15 12.82 -27.68
C ILE A 50 21.66 14.25 -27.90
N GLY A 51 21.22 14.51 -29.12
CA GLY A 51 20.37 15.62 -29.46
C GLY A 51 19.29 15.10 -30.41
N THR A 52 18.07 15.60 -30.23
CA THR A 52 16.89 15.41 -31.09
C THR A 52 16.15 14.07 -31.02
N ALA A 53 14.83 14.17 -30.91
CA ALA A 53 13.86 13.12 -31.16
C ALA A 53 14.12 12.46 -32.52
N ALA A 54 14.79 11.31 -32.51
CA ALA A 54 14.90 10.46 -33.68
C ALA A 54 13.64 9.61 -33.74
N VAL A 55 12.77 9.95 -34.69
CA VAL A 55 11.78 9.03 -35.23
C VAL A 55 12.54 7.78 -35.65
N PHE A 56 12.27 6.64 -34.99
CA PHE A 56 12.80 5.35 -35.41
C PHE A 56 12.22 5.02 -36.79
N ALA A 57 12.95 5.41 -37.84
CA ALA A 57 12.70 4.90 -39.17
C ALA A 57 13.07 3.41 -39.15
N PHE A 58 12.06 2.54 -39.21
CA PHE A 58 12.26 1.12 -39.45
C PHE A 58 12.90 0.95 -40.84
N ASP A 59 14.19 0.63 -40.86
CA ASP A 59 14.84 0.08 -42.04
C ASP A 59 14.68 -1.45 -42.03
N PRO A 60 13.81 -2.03 -42.87
CA PRO A 60 13.57 -3.46 -42.90
C PRO A 60 14.77 -4.26 -43.42
N THR A 61 15.82 -3.61 -43.94
CA THR A 61 16.99 -4.28 -44.52
C THR A 61 18.13 -4.51 -43.54
N LEU A 62 18.19 -3.76 -42.43
CA LEU A 62 19.20 -3.91 -41.39
C LEU A 62 18.94 -5.10 -40.43
N VAL A 63 17.77 -5.74 -40.57
CA VAL A 63 17.31 -6.89 -39.76
C VAL A 63 17.94 -8.22 -40.22
N LEU A 64 18.48 -8.28 -41.44
CA LEU A 64 18.93 -9.54 -42.05
C LEU A 64 20.42 -9.87 -41.84
N ASP A 65 21.25 -8.90 -41.46
CA ASP A 65 22.71 -9.09 -41.36
C ASP A 65 23.25 -9.17 -39.93
N ASN A 66 22.38 -9.08 -38.90
CA ASN A 66 22.75 -9.27 -37.52
C ASN A 66 22.33 -10.67 -37.03
N PRO A 67 23.24 -11.53 -36.56
CA PRO A 67 22.90 -12.87 -36.06
C PRO A 67 21.99 -12.85 -34.83
N PHE A 68 21.82 -11.68 -34.19
CA PHE A 68 20.83 -11.42 -33.14
C PHE A 68 19.41 -11.23 -33.66
N PHE A 69 19.22 -10.71 -34.88
CA PHE A 69 17.91 -10.45 -35.48
C PHE A 69 17.49 -11.51 -36.52
N GLY A 70 18.43 -12.32 -37.01
CA GLY A 70 18.16 -13.39 -37.98
C GLY A 70 17.61 -14.70 -37.40
N ASN A 71 17.58 -14.85 -36.07
CA ASN A 71 17.03 -16.04 -35.42
C ASN A 71 15.69 -15.73 -34.74
N PRO A 72 14.55 -16.22 -35.28
CA PRO A 72 13.25 -15.98 -34.67
C PRO A 72 13.15 -16.55 -33.25
N LEU A 73 14.00 -17.54 -32.88
CA LEU A 73 14.05 -18.07 -31.52
C LEU A 73 14.72 -17.10 -30.53
N VAL A 74 15.63 -16.23 -30.98
CA VAL A 74 16.25 -15.22 -30.11
C VAL A 74 15.21 -14.16 -29.76
N TYR A 75 14.44 -13.64 -30.72
CA TYR A 75 13.31 -12.74 -30.43
C TYR A 75 12.24 -13.37 -29.53
N VAL A 76 12.07 -14.70 -29.64
CA VAL A 76 11.16 -15.47 -28.77
C VAL A 76 11.71 -15.64 -27.36
N PHE A 77 13.03 -15.81 -27.14
CA PHE A 77 13.60 -16.18 -25.83
C PHE A 77 14.53 -15.14 -25.16
N SER A 78 14.92 -14.06 -25.84
CA SER A 78 15.81 -13.02 -25.31
C SER A 78 15.07 -11.72 -24.96
N GLY A 79 13.80 -11.83 -24.54
CA GLY A 79 13.00 -10.71 -24.02
C GLY A 79 12.02 -10.06 -24.99
N GLY A 80 11.82 -10.59 -26.21
CA GLY A 80 10.85 -10.03 -27.16
C GLY A 80 9.41 -10.53 -26.94
N LEU A 81 9.19 -11.84 -27.00
CA LEU A 81 7.88 -12.45 -26.71
C LEU A 81 7.83 -13.21 -25.38
N VAL A 82 8.89 -13.95 -25.06
CA VAL A 82 9.02 -14.76 -23.85
C VAL A 82 10.37 -14.48 -23.17
N GLY A 83 10.36 -14.24 -21.86
CA GLY A 83 11.56 -14.04 -21.05
C GLY A 83 11.35 -12.94 -20.02
N ASN A 84 12.13 -12.92 -18.94
CA ASN A 84 12.01 -11.86 -17.95
C ASN A 84 12.73 -10.58 -18.42
N GLY A 85 12.37 -9.44 -17.83
CA GLY A 85 13.22 -8.27 -17.85
C GLY A 85 14.59 -8.64 -17.27
N PHE A 86 15.66 -8.20 -17.92
CA PHE A 86 17.03 -8.57 -17.54
C PHE A 86 17.89 -7.36 -17.15
N LEU A 87 17.41 -6.15 -17.43
CA LEU A 87 17.99 -4.91 -16.90
C LEU A 87 16.98 -4.29 -15.93
N PRO A 88 17.46 -3.51 -14.95
CA PRO A 88 16.59 -2.89 -13.95
C PRO A 88 15.45 -2.10 -14.59
N GLY A 89 14.23 -2.30 -14.08
CA GLY A 89 13.00 -1.65 -14.55
C GLY A 89 12.52 -2.06 -15.94
N MET A 90 13.16 -3.05 -16.59
CA MET A 90 12.66 -3.54 -17.88
C MET A 90 11.44 -4.44 -17.71
N ASP A 91 10.46 -4.24 -18.58
CA ASP A 91 9.32 -5.14 -18.71
C ASP A 91 9.78 -6.57 -19.06
N GLY A 92 8.96 -7.54 -18.67
CA GLY A 92 9.03 -8.89 -19.18
C GLY A 92 8.74 -8.96 -20.68
N GLY A 93 8.98 -10.14 -21.26
CA GLY A 93 8.63 -10.44 -22.63
C GLY A 93 7.14 -10.23 -22.85
N LEU A 94 6.78 -9.73 -24.04
CA LEU A 94 5.43 -9.23 -24.34
C LEU A 94 4.29 -10.18 -23.94
N LEU A 95 4.48 -11.49 -24.11
CA LEU A 95 3.45 -12.49 -23.79
C LEU A 95 3.68 -13.15 -22.43
N ILE A 96 4.93 -13.52 -22.15
CA ILE A 96 5.30 -14.28 -20.96
C ILE A 96 6.62 -13.74 -20.41
N GLY A 97 6.64 -13.36 -19.14
CA GLY A 97 7.85 -12.93 -18.47
C GLY A 97 7.57 -12.05 -17.28
N ASN A 98 8.41 -12.12 -16.26
CA ASN A 98 8.34 -11.16 -15.17
C ASN A 98 9.03 -9.86 -15.58
N GLY A 99 8.52 -8.74 -15.10
CA GLY A 99 9.28 -7.50 -15.09
C GLY A 99 10.49 -7.61 -14.17
N ALA A 100 11.52 -6.83 -14.46
CA ALA A 100 12.68 -6.67 -13.60
C ALA A 100 12.46 -5.54 -12.60
N ASP A 101 13.00 -5.72 -11.40
CA ASP A 101 12.94 -4.71 -10.35
C ASP A 101 13.69 -3.44 -10.77
N GLY A 102 13.19 -2.29 -10.33
CA GLY A 102 13.94 -1.04 -10.32
C GLY A 102 15.08 -1.14 -9.32
N LEU A 103 16.30 -0.85 -9.75
CA LEU A 103 17.47 -0.83 -8.85
C LEU A 103 18.03 0.57 -8.69
N LEU A 104 17.66 1.49 -9.58
CA LEU A 104 18.09 2.87 -9.52
C LEU A 104 17.09 3.71 -8.72
N PRO A 105 17.54 4.85 -8.17
CA PRO A 105 16.66 5.76 -7.47
C PRO A 105 15.45 6.20 -8.28
N GLY A 106 14.25 6.05 -7.70
CA GLY A 106 12.98 6.43 -8.34
C GLY A 106 12.63 5.61 -9.59
N GLN A 107 13.35 4.53 -9.86
CA GLN A 107 13.12 3.71 -11.04
C GLN A 107 11.94 2.78 -10.81
N ASP A 108 10.91 2.87 -11.63
CA ASP A 108 9.80 1.91 -11.60
C ASP A 108 10.27 0.48 -11.88
N GLY A 109 9.60 -0.49 -11.27
CA GLY A 109 9.69 -1.89 -11.64
C GLY A 109 9.05 -2.14 -13.00
N GLY A 110 9.63 -3.05 -13.77
CA GLY A 110 9.09 -3.45 -15.07
C GLY A 110 7.76 -4.17 -14.94
N ASN A 111 6.90 -4.08 -15.94
CA ASN A 111 5.64 -4.82 -16.01
C ASN A 111 5.88 -6.28 -16.40
N GLY A 112 5.01 -7.17 -15.93
CA GLY A 112 4.93 -8.55 -16.39
C GLY A 112 4.36 -8.67 -17.81
N GLY A 113 4.60 -9.82 -18.44
CA GLY A 113 4.06 -10.15 -19.76
C GLY A 113 2.54 -10.28 -19.77
N LEU A 114 1.93 -10.11 -20.94
CA LEU A 114 0.48 -10.01 -21.12
C LEU A 114 -0.30 -11.21 -20.56
N PHE A 115 0.19 -12.44 -20.72
CA PHE A 115 -0.52 -13.65 -20.27
C PHE A 115 -0.02 -14.16 -18.92
N PHE A 116 1.29 -14.16 -18.75
CA PHE A 116 1.92 -14.65 -17.52
C PHE A 116 3.12 -13.78 -17.18
N GLY A 117 3.16 -13.28 -15.96
CA GLY A 117 4.27 -12.47 -15.50
C GLY A 117 3.88 -11.62 -14.32
N SER A 118 4.71 -11.63 -13.29
CA SER A 118 4.62 -10.63 -12.23
C SER A 118 5.31 -9.34 -12.68
N GLY A 119 4.86 -8.21 -12.14
CA GLY A 119 5.67 -7.00 -12.16
C GLY A 119 6.91 -7.14 -11.28
N GLY A 120 7.94 -6.35 -11.57
CA GLY A 120 9.09 -6.18 -10.70
C GLY A 120 8.84 -5.09 -9.67
N ASP A 121 9.62 -5.09 -8.61
CA ASP A 121 9.50 -4.11 -7.52
C ASP A 121 10.06 -2.74 -7.93
N GLY A 122 9.54 -1.67 -7.35
CA GLY A 122 10.03 -0.32 -7.53
C GLY A 122 11.37 -0.10 -6.85
N GLY A 123 12.25 0.67 -7.48
CA GLY A 123 13.52 1.07 -6.90
C GLY A 123 13.33 2.07 -5.76
N PRO A 124 14.25 2.11 -4.78
CA PRO A 124 14.14 3.04 -3.65
C PRO A 124 14.23 4.49 -4.12
N ALA A 125 13.87 5.45 -3.29
CA ALA A 125 14.23 6.84 -3.50
C ALA A 125 15.54 7.23 -2.77
N VAL A 126 16.23 8.24 -3.29
CA VAL A 126 17.28 8.98 -2.54
C VAL A 126 16.84 10.44 -2.39
N LEU A 127 17.53 11.18 -1.53
CA LEU A 127 17.46 12.63 -1.28
C LEU A 127 16.48 13.42 -2.18
N GLY A 128 15.25 13.64 -1.69
CA GLY A 128 14.31 14.58 -2.31
C GLY A 128 13.40 14.00 -3.40
N GLY A 129 13.52 12.70 -3.73
CA GLY A 129 12.79 12.07 -4.83
C GLY A 129 11.73 11.07 -4.38
N THR A 130 10.70 10.88 -5.19
CA THR A 130 9.72 9.79 -5.07
C THR A 130 10.40 8.45 -5.40
N ALA A 131 10.06 7.40 -4.65
CA ALA A 131 10.51 6.05 -4.98
C ALA A 131 9.81 5.51 -6.24
N GLY A 132 10.40 4.49 -6.87
CA GLY A 132 9.81 3.86 -8.04
C GLY A 132 8.53 3.11 -7.69
N ASN A 133 7.56 3.12 -8.58
CA ASN A 133 6.37 2.29 -8.44
C ASN A 133 6.68 0.84 -8.77
N GLY A 134 5.93 -0.08 -8.19
CA GLY A 134 5.93 -1.48 -8.59
C GLY A 134 5.32 -1.67 -9.97
N GLY A 135 5.86 -2.63 -10.73
CA GLY A 135 5.35 -2.98 -12.05
C GLY A 135 4.01 -3.73 -11.97
N ASN A 136 3.18 -3.59 -13.00
CA ASN A 136 1.91 -4.30 -13.07
C ASN A 136 2.08 -5.71 -13.65
N ALA A 137 1.24 -6.65 -13.25
CA ALA A 137 1.08 -7.93 -13.95
C ALA A 137 0.12 -7.83 -15.14
N GLY A 138 0.16 -8.82 -16.04
CA GLY A 138 -0.76 -8.97 -17.16
C GLY A 138 -2.05 -9.70 -16.78
N LEU A 139 -2.32 -10.85 -17.41
CA LEU A 139 -3.52 -11.66 -17.14
C LEU A 139 -3.39 -12.47 -15.85
N ILE A 140 -2.22 -13.06 -15.62
CA ILE A 140 -1.89 -13.86 -14.44
C ILE A 140 -0.51 -13.43 -13.93
N GLY A 141 -0.44 -13.05 -12.66
CA GLY A 141 0.79 -12.60 -12.02
C GLY A 141 0.51 -11.67 -10.85
N ARG A 142 1.53 -11.34 -10.07
CA ARG A 142 1.40 -10.35 -8.98
C ARG A 142 1.94 -9.01 -9.43
N GLY A 143 1.36 -7.93 -8.93
CA GLY A 143 2.03 -6.64 -9.01
C GLY A 143 3.31 -6.65 -8.18
N GLY A 144 4.29 -5.85 -8.58
CA GLY A 144 5.49 -5.60 -7.79
C GLY A 144 5.20 -4.62 -6.65
N GLU A 145 6.02 -4.64 -5.61
CA GLU A 145 5.95 -3.67 -4.52
C GLU A 145 6.45 -2.30 -4.97
N GLY A 146 5.92 -1.23 -4.39
CA GLY A 146 6.48 0.10 -4.53
C GLY A 146 7.79 0.22 -3.76
N GLY A 147 8.72 1.04 -4.26
CA GLY A 147 9.98 1.29 -3.57
C GLY A 147 9.80 2.17 -2.35
N ASP A 148 10.70 2.04 -1.38
CA ASP A 148 10.72 2.90 -0.20
C ASP A 148 11.46 4.22 -0.44
N ALA A 149 10.98 5.29 0.18
CA ALA A 149 11.66 6.58 0.21
C ALA A 149 12.42 6.78 1.53
N LEU A 150 13.74 6.93 1.43
CA LEU A 150 14.61 7.01 2.62
C LEU A 150 14.69 8.42 3.22
N LEU A 151 14.68 9.48 2.40
CA LEU A 151 14.84 10.86 2.88
C LEU A 151 14.12 11.88 1.98
N ALA A 152 13.07 12.47 2.52
CA ALA A 152 12.26 13.54 1.92
C ALA A 152 11.71 13.16 0.52
N GLY A 153 10.78 12.24 0.46
CA GLY A 153 10.07 11.85 -0.76
C GLY A 153 9.01 10.80 -0.47
N ASP A 154 8.12 10.59 -1.43
CA ASP A 154 6.99 9.67 -1.26
C ASP A 154 7.40 8.24 -1.59
N GLY A 155 6.81 7.30 -0.88
CA GLY A 155 6.87 5.88 -1.21
C GLY A 155 6.25 5.60 -2.57
N GLY A 156 6.77 4.60 -3.29
CA GLY A 156 6.25 4.20 -4.58
C GLY A 156 4.93 3.47 -4.43
N ASN A 157 4.02 3.60 -5.39
CA ASN A 157 2.79 2.81 -5.36
C ASN A 157 3.10 1.35 -5.72
N GLY A 158 2.38 0.41 -5.11
CA GLY A 158 2.39 -0.99 -5.52
C GLY A 158 1.75 -1.19 -6.90
N GLY A 159 2.29 -2.13 -7.66
CA GLY A 159 1.75 -2.52 -8.97
C GLY A 159 0.45 -3.31 -8.84
N ASN A 160 -0.39 -3.26 -9.86
CA ASN A 160 -1.62 -4.05 -9.90
C ASN A 160 -1.33 -5.53 -10.21
N GLY A 161 -2.10 -6.41 -9.58
CA GLY A 161 -2.12 -7.84 -9.84
C GLY A 161 -2.78 -8.19 -11.17
N GLY A 162 -2.60 -9.44 -11.57
CA GLY A 162 -3.11 -9.94 -12.85
C GLY A 162 -4.63 -9.87 -12.97
N LEU A 163 -5.12 -9.55 -14.16
CA LEU A 163 -6.55 -9.33 -14.43
C LEU A 163 -7.43 -10.52 -14.03
N LEU A 164 -6.96 -11.77 -14.18
CA LEU A 164 -7.71 -12.95 -13.76
C LEU A 164 -7.25 -13.44 -12.40
N PHE A 165 -5.94 -13.63 -12.22
CA PHE A 165 -5.37 -14.13 -10.98
C PHE A 165 -4.12 -13.34 -10.63
N GLY A 166 -4.12 -12.75 -9.45
CA GLY A 166 -3.01 -11.93 -9.00
C GLY A 166 -3.38 -11.03 -7.84
N SER A 167 -2.47 -10.94 -6.88
CA SER A 167 -2.52 -9.89 -5.86
C SER A 167 -1.84 -8.62 -6.37
N GLY A 168 -2.32 -7.47 -5.92
CA GLY A 168 -1.53 -6.25 -6.02
C GLY A 168 -0.27 -6.33 -5.16
N GLY A 169 0.71 -5.49 -5.48
CA GLY A 169 1.89 -5.28 -4.65
C GLY A 169 1.62 -4.22 -3.58
N ASN A 170 2.40 -4.25 -2.50
CA ASN A 170 2.29 -3.24 -1.44
C ASN A 170 2.84 -1.89 -1.92
N GLY A 171 2.34 -0.80 -1.37
CA GLY A 171 2.98 0.50 -1.48
C GLY A 171 4.26 0.57 -0.65
N GLY A 172 5.18 1.43 -1.07
CA GLY A 172 6.43 1.67 -0.36
C GLY A 172 6.26 2.69 0.77
N THR A 173 7.15 2.62 1.75
CA THR A 173 7.14 3.47 2.95
C THR A 173 7.85 4.80 2.70
N SER A 174 7.42 5.89 3.34
CA SER A 174 8.23 7.11 3.50
C SER A 174 8.80 7.21 4.92
N LEU A 175 10.14 7.21 5.05
CA LEU A 175 10.81 7.12 6.36
C LEU A 175 11.04 8.47 7.06
N VAL A 176 10.96 9.60 6.35
CA VAL A 176 11.29 10.91 6.95
C VAL A 176 10.25 11.97 6.67
N VAL A 177 10.05 12.36 5.41
CA VAL A 177 9.05 13.35 4.99
C VAL A 177 8.53 12.88 3.65
N GLY A 178 7.21 12.97 3.45
CA GLY A 178 6.53 12.52 2.25
C GLY A 178 5.54 11.41 2.56
N ASP A 179 4.73 11.10 1.56
CA ASP A 179 3.58 10.24 1.75
C ASP A 179 3.95 8.76 1.54
N GLY A 180 3.18 7.87 2.16
CA GLY A 180 3.24 6.45 1.88
C GLY A 180 2.67 6.14 0.49
N GLY A 181 3.23 5.14 -0.19
CA GLY A 181 2.71 4.71 -1.49
C GLY A 181 1.40 3.93 -1.34
N ASN A 182 0.49 4.04 -2.30
CA ASN A 182 -0.74 3.23 -2.27
C ASN A 182 -0.45 1.78 -2.62
N GLY A 183 -1.20 0.85 -2.05
CA GLY A 183 -1.21 -0.55 -2.44
C GLY A 183 -1.85 -0.76 -3.82
N GLY A 184 -1.35 -1.75 -4.55
CA GLY A 184 -1.87 -2.13 -5.85
C GLY A 184 -3.18 -2.93 -5.75
N ASN A 185 -4.03 -2.83 -6.76
CA ASN A 185 -5.28 -3.58 -6.79
C ASN A 185 -5.08 -5.01 -7.33
N ALA A 186 -5.92 -5.94 -6.88
CA ALA A 186 -6.08 -7.23 -7.55
C ALA A 186 -7.09 -7.16 -8.71
N GLY A 187 -7.03 -8.15 -9.61
CA GLY A 187 -7.97 -8.30 -10.73
C GLY A 187 -9.21 -9.10 -10.37
N GLY A 188 -9.37 -10.28 -10.97
CA GLY A 188 -10.52 -11.18 -10.73
C GLY A 188 -10.42 -11.93 -9.41
N PHE A 189 -9.27 -12.54 -9.15
CA PHE A 189 -8.96 -13.28 -7.93
C PHE A 189 -7.63 -12.82 -7.35
N GLY A 190 -7.61 -12.48 -6.07
CA GLY A 190 -6.39 -12.09 -5.37
C GLY A 190 -6.64 -10.97 -4.38
N ASN A 191 -5.63 -10.62 -3.59
CA ASN A 191 -5.75 -9.59 -2.57
C ASN A 191 -5.17 -8.28 -3.07
N GLY A 192 -5.74 -7.16 -2.63
CA GLY A 192 -5.08 -5.87 -2.76
C GLY A 192 -3.79 -5.83 -1.94
N GLY A 193 -2.86 -4.97 -2.34
CA GLY A 193 -1.65 -4.70 -1.58
C GLY A 193 -1.92 -3.76 -0.41
N ARG A 194 -1.11 -3.83 0.64
CA ARG A 194 -1.14 -2.84 1.74
C ARG A 194 -0.67 -1.48 1.22
N GLY A 195 -1.22 -0.39 1.76
CA GLY A 195 -0.60 0.92 1.66
C GLY A 195 0.72 1.00 2.42
N GLY A 196 1.60 1.89 1.99
CA GLY A 196 2.87 2.18 2.65
C GLY A 196 2.68 3.11 3.84
N ASP A 197 3.51 2.94 4.85
CA ASP A 197 3.47 3.79 6.04
C ASP A 197 4.18 5.14 5.77
N ALA A 198 3.90 6.15 6.57
CA ALA A 198 4.54 7.46 6.50
C ALA A 198 5.00 7.94 7.89
N THR A 199 6.08 8.73 7.94
CA THR A 199 6.52 9.34 9.21
C THR A 199 6.07 10.79 9.36
N LEU A 200 6.30 11.63 8.35
CA LEU A 200 5.83 13.02 8.29
C LEU A 200 5.18 13.25 6.91
N GLY A 201 3.92 12.90 6.82
CA GLY A 201 3.15 12.81 5.58
C GLY A 201 2.01 11.82 5.77
N ASP A 202 1.16 11.71 4.76
CA ASP A 202 -0.02 10.86 4.84
C ASP A 202 0.35 9.45 4.44
N ALA A 203 -0.25 8.46 5.09
CA ALA A 203 0.01 7.08 4.74
C ALA A 203 -0.73 6.68 3.46
N GLY A 204 -0.23 5.63 2.81
CA GLY A 204 -0.81 5.13 1.58
C GLY A 204 -2.11 4.36 1.82
N ASN A 205 -3.03 4.43 0.88
CA ASN A 205 -4.25 3.61 0.91
C ASN A 205 -3.95 2.16 0.55
N GLY A 206 -4.70 1.23 1.11
CA GLY A 206 -4.73 -0.16 0.69
C GLY A 206 -5.36 -0.34 -0.69
N GLY A 207 -4.87 -1.32 -1.44
CA GLY A 207 -5.44 -1.71 -2.73
C GLY A 207 -6.70 -2.53 -2.60
N ASN A 208 -7.55 -2.52 -3.62
CA ASN A 208 -8.77 -3.32 -3.63
C ASN A 208 -8.48 -4.81 -3.89
N GLY A 209 -9.26 -5.67 -3.25
CA GLY A 209 -9.29 -7.11 -3.47
C GLY A 209 -9.94 -7.48 -4.81
N GLY A 210 -9.78 -8.75 -5.20
CA GLY A 210 -10.24 -9.26 -6.47
C GLY A 210 -11.77 -9.28 -6.59
N LEU A 211 -12.28 -8.95 -7.78
CA LEU A 211 -13.71 -8.82 -8.07
C LEU A 211 -14.54 -10.06 -7.67
N ALA A 212 -14.01 -11.26 -7.92
CA ALA A 212 -14.71 -12.52 -7.67
C ALA A 212 -14.36 -13.12 -6.29
N ALA A 213 -13.11 -12.99 -5.86
CA ALA A 213 -12.73 -13.27 -4.49
C ALA A 213 -11.38 -12.61 -4.17
N GLY A 214 -11.25 -12.09 -2.96
CA GLY A 214 -10.06 -11.37 -2.58
C GLY A 214 -10.27 -10.46 -1.39
N TYR A 215 -9.25 -10.35 -0.55
CA TYR A 215 -9.23 -9.39 0.54
C TYR A 215 -8.78 -8.03 0.03
N GLY A 216 -9.38 -6.96 0.55
CA GLY A 216 -8.79 -5.64 0.47
C GLY A 216 -7.45 -5.59 1.20
N GLY A 217 -6.54 -4.73 0.74
CA GLY A 217 -5.31 -4.43 1.46
C GLY A 217 -5.57 -3.43 2.58
N ASN A 218 -4.82 -3.51 3.68
CA ASN A 218 -4.94 -2.49 4.73
C ASN A 218 -4.31 -1.17 4.27
N GLY A 219 -4.77 -0.06 4.83
CA GLY A 219 -4.05 1.20 4.77
C GLY A 219 -2.69 1.14 5.46
N GLY A 220 -1.84 2.11 5.17
CA GLY A 220 -0.62 2.37 5.93
C GLY A 220 -0.91 3.21 7.17
N ASP A 221 -0.02 3.15 8.15
CA ASP A 221 -0.05 4.01 9.34
C ASP A 221 0.79 5.28 9.12
N SER A 222 0.41 6.40 9.74
CA SER A 222 1.25 7.60 9.80
C SER A 222 1.72 7.91 11.21
N ALA A 223 2.90 8.53 11.35
CA ALA A 223 3.37 9.07 12.63
C ALA A 223 3.10 10.58 12.79
N ALA A 224 2.88 11.31 11.69
CA ALA A 224 2.54 12.73 11.67
C ALA A 224 1.88 13.11 10.34
N GLY A 225 0.62 12.74 10.20
CA GLY A 225 -0.23 12.87 9.02
C GLY A 225 -1.38 11.87 9.11
N ASP A 226 -2.19 11.76 8.07
CA ASP A 226 -3.38 10.92 8.10
C ASP A 226 -3.04 9.44 7.88
N GLY A 227 -3.83 8.57 8.47
CA GLY A 227 -3.82 7.14 8.21
C GLY A 227 -4.38 6.82 6.81
N GLY A 228 -3.92 5.73 6.21
CA GLY A 228 -4.40 5.31 4.90
C GLY A 228 -5.71 4.56 5.00
N ASN A 229 -6.60 4.72 4.02
CA ASN A 229 -7.84 3.95 3.96
C ASN A 229 -7.56 2.49 3.59
N GLY A 230 -8.33 1.57 4.16
CA GLY A 230 -8.38 0.18 3.76
C GLY A 230 -9.02 -0.01 2.38
N GLY A 231 -8.49 -0.96 1.61
CA GLY A 231 -9.06 -1.35 0.33
C GLY A 231 -10.34 -2.16 0.50
N SER A 232 -11.28 -2.03 -0.44
CA SER A 232 -12.49 -2.84 -0.44
C SER A 232 -12.23 -4.24 -1.02
N ALA A 233 -12.98 -5.24 -0.55
CA ALA A 233 -13.11 -6.50 -1.27
C ALA A 233 -14.04 -6.36 -2.49
N GLY A 234 -14.01 -7.37 -3.38
CA GLY A 234 -14.83 -7.39 -4.59
C GLY A 234 -16.29 -7.79 -4.38
N LEU A 235 -16.97 -8.18 -5.46
CA LEU A 235 -18.39 -8.59 -5.42
C LEU A 235 -18.64 -9.96 -4.79
N GLY A 236 -17.62 -10.83 -4.79
CA GLY A 236 -17.76 -12.20 -4.30
C GLY A 236 -17.40 -12.34 -2.84
N VAL A 237 -16.35 -13.11 -2.55
CA VAL A 237 -15.94 -13.46 -1.19
C VAL A 237 -14.64 -12.78 -0.80
N GLY A 238 -14.62 -12.09 0.33
CA GLY A 238 -13.40 -11.53 0.92
C GLY A 238 -13.72 -10.42 1.91
N ASN A 239 -12.81 -10.14 2.83
CA ASN A 239 -12.97 -9.04 3.78
C ASN A 239 -12.36 -7.76 3.23
N GLY A 240 -12.90 -6.61 3.63
CA GLY A 240 -12.22 -5.34 3.44
C GLY A 240 -10.92 -5.29 4.24
N GLY A 241 -10.01 -4.42 3.82
CA GLY A 241 -8.81 -4.09 4.60
C GLY A 241 -9.14 -3.11 5.71
N ASN A 242 -8.37 -3.11 6.78
CA ASN A 242 -8.51 -2.09 7.82
C ASN A 242 -7.91 -0.76 7.35
N GLY A 243 -8.45 0.35 7.85
CA GLY A 243 -7.75 1.62 7.82
C GLY A 243 -6.47 1.58 8.67
N GLY A 244 -5.55 2.47 8.36
CA GLY A 244 -4.35 2.71 9.16
C GLY A 244 -4.57 3.85 10.15
N ASN A 245 -3.75 3.90 11.19
CA ASN A 245 -3.88 4.92 12.22
C ASN A 245 -3.26 6.24 11.77
N GLY A 246 -3.90 7.33 12.19
CA GLY A 246 -3.37 8.68 12.07
C GLY A 246 -2.16 8.90 12.98
N GLY A 247 -1.26 9.75 12.51
CA GLY A 247 -0.15 10.28 13.28
C GLY A 247 -0.57 11.48 14.13
N ALA A 248 0.37 12.17 14.75
CA ALA A 248 0.03 13.29 15.65
C ALA A 248 -0.91 14.33 15.01
N GLY A 249 -2.15 14.44 15.52
CA GLY A 249 -3.22 15.30 15.00
C GLY A 249 -3.77 14.93 13.62
N GLY A 250 -3.43 13.74 13.10
CA GLY A 250 -3.93 13.23 11.83
C GLY A 250 -5.08 12.26 12.02
N GLU A 251 -5.98 12.23 11.03
CA GLU A 251 -7.16 11.37 11.03
C GLU A 251 -6.77 9.89 10.86
N GLY A 252 -7.54 8.99 11.45
CA GLY A 252 -7.49 7.58 11.15
C GLY A 252 -8.10 7.28 9.77
N GLY A 253 -7.55 6.30 9.06
CA GLY A 253 -8.10 5.91 7.76
C GLY A 253 -9.37 5.07 7.88
N ASP A 254 -10.23 5.14 6.88
CA ASP A 254 -11.46 4.33 6.84
C ASP A 254 -11.17 2.86 6.60
N GLY A 255 -12.01 1.98 7.15
CA GLY A 255 -12.07 0.57 6.83
C GLY A 255 -12.67 0.32 5.43
N GLY A 256 -12.13 -0.67 4.73
CA GLY A 256 -12.65 -1.10 3.44
C GLY A 256 -13.91 -1.96 3.56
N ASN A 257 -14.77 -1.93 2.55
CA ASN A 257 -15.98 -2.76 2.54
C ASN A 257 -15.67 -4.25 2.33
N GLY A 258 -16.44 -5.10 3.00
CA GLY A 258 -16.46 -6.54 2.78
C GLY A 258 -17.03 -6.93 1.41
N GLY A 259 -16.78 -8.17 1.02
CA GLY A 259 -17.19 -8.68 -0.28
C GLY A 259 -18.71 -8.77 -0.37
N ALA A 260 -19.29 -8.24 -1.44
CA ALA A 260 -20.74 -7.99 -1.50
C ALA A 260 -21.60 -9.25 -1.23
N PHE A 261 -21.13 -10.44 -1.61
CA PHE A 261 -21.80 -11.69 -1.27
C PHE A 261 -21.46 -12.18 0.14
N ALA A 262 -20.17 -12.29 0.47
CA ALA A 262 -19.73 -12.67 1.80
C ALA A 262 -18.39 -12.06 2.16
N GLY A 263 -18.30 -11.48 3.35
CA GLY A 263 -17.10 -10.78 3.77
C GLY A 263 -17.38 -9.82 4.90
N ASN A 264 -16.43 -9.70 5.82
CA ASN A 264 -16.49 -8.68 6.85
C ASN A 264 -15.98 -7.34 6.30
N GLY A 265 -16.54 -6.25 6.79
CA GLY A 265 -15.91 -4.94 6.66
C GLY A 265 -14.59 -4.88 7.40
N GLY A 266 -13.72 -3.98 6.98
CA GLY A 266 -12.51 -3.62 7.71
C GLY A 266 -12.83 -2.63 8.82
N ASN A 267 -12.03 -2.63 9.87
CA ASN A 267 -12.14 -1.61 10.91
C ASN A 267 -11.55 -0.28 10.42
N GLY A 268 -12.07 0.83 10.95
CA GLY A 268 -11.41 2.12 10.86
C GLY A 268 -10.09 2.13 11.64
N GLY A 269 -9.20 3.04 11.29
CA GLY A 269 -7.99 3.36 12.04
C GLY A 269 -8.26 4.40 13.12
N ASN A 270 -7.46 4.42 14.17
CA ASN A 270 -7.61 5.45 15.20
C ASN A 270 -7.04 6.78 14.70
N GLY A 271 -7.65 7.88 15.12
CA GLY A 271 -7.05 9.21 15.03
C GLY A 271 -5.84 9.34 15.94
N GLY A 272 -4.96 10.29 15.64
CA GLY A 272 -3.74 10.48 16.40
C GLY A 272 -3.79 11.63 17.38
N ASP A 273 -3.26 11.39 18.58
CA ASP A 273 -3.17 12.38 19.65
C ASP A 273 -2.40 13.64 19.22
N ASN A 274 -2.82 14.81 19.70
CA ASN A 274 -2.12 16.07 19.46
C ASN A 274 -1.94 16.90 20.74
N PRO A 275 -0.72 16.98 21.30
CA PRO A 275 -0.50 17.75 22.52
C PRO A 275 -0.44 19.28 22.30
N LEU A 276 -0.52 19.75 21.05
CA LEU A 276 -0.29 21.16 20.69
C LEU A 276 -1.40 21.76 19.81
N GLY A 277 -2.50 21.03 19.62
CA GLY A 277 -3.67 21.44 18.83
C GLY A 277 -4.72 20.36 18.88
N ASP A 278 -5.68 20.42 17.96
CA ASP A 278 -6.77 19.46 17.88
C ASP A 278 -6.23 18.07 17.51
N ALA A 279 -6.79 17.04 18.15
CA ALA A 279 -6.47 15.67 17.83
C ALA A 279 -7.17 15.21 16.56
N GLY A 280 -6.72 14.08 16.00
CA GLY A 280 -7.33 13.53 14.80
C GLY A 280 -8.57 12.69 15.11
N ASP A 281 -9.52 12.68 14.19
CA ASP A 281 -10.71 11.83 14.26
C ASP A 281 -10.36 10.37 13.95
N GLY A 282 -11.14 9.43 14.51
CA GLY A 282 -11.11 8.03 14.13
C GLY A 282 -11.75 7.80 12.75
N GLY A 283 -11.22 6.85 12.00
CA GLY A 283 -11.78 6.48 10.69
C GLY A 283 -13.05 5.63 10.82
N ASP A 284 -13.92 5.72 9.83
CA ASP A 284 -15.14 4.93 9.79
C ASP A 284 -14.84 3.47 9.46
N ALA A 285 -15.70 2.55 9.91
CA ALA A 285 -15.59 1.16 9.50
C ALA A 285 -16.21 0.87 8.13
N GLY A 286 -15.69 -0.17 7.48
CA GLY A 286 -16.32 -0.74 6.30
C GLY A 286 -17.57 -1.56 6.63
N SER A 287 -18.54 -1.57 5.72
CA SER A 287 -19.71 -2.43 5.85
C SER A 287 -19.37 -3.89 5.53
N GLY A 288 -20.07 -4.82 6.17
CA GLY A 288 -20.09 -6.24 5.79
C GLY A 288 -20.83 -6.50 4.48
N GLY A 289 -20.54 -7.64 3.85
CA GLY A 289 -21.31 -8.16 2.73
C GLY A 289 -22.71 -8.65 3.13
N PHE A 290 -23.42 -9.28 2.19
CA PHE A 290 -24.71 -9.90 2.50
C PHE A 290 -24.60 -10.92 3.65
N PHE A 291 -23.53 -11.72 3.65
CA PHE A 291 -23.11 -12.54 4.79
C PHE A 291 -21.78 -12.03 5.34
N GLY A 292 -21.80 -11.37 6.47
CA GLY A 292 -20.60 -10.82 7.08
C GLY A 292 -20.93 -9.79 8.13
N ASN A 293 -19.94 -9.50 8.96
CA ASN A 293 -20.05 -8.47 9.97
C ASN A 293 -19.56 -7.14 9.42
N GLY A 294 -20.08 -6.04 9.95
CA GLY A 294 -19.43 -4.74 9.81
C GLY A 294 -18.10 -4.70 10.55
N GLY A 295 -17.24 -3.74 10.17
CA GLY A 295 -16.05 -3.40 10.96
C GLY A 295 -16.41 -2.47 12.12
N ASN A 296 -15.51 -2.30 13.09
CA ASN A 296 -15.66 -1.26 14.12
C ASN A 296 -15.03 0.06 13.65
N GLY A 297 -15.63 1.18 14.04
CA GLY A 297 -15.02 2.49 13.87
C GLY A 297 -13.73 2.62 14.67
N GLY A 298 -12.88 3.56 14.26
CA GLY A 298 -11.67 3.93 14.99
C GLY A 298 -11.96 4.91 16.11
N ASN A 299 -11.14 4.90 17.15
CA ASN A 299 -11.28 5.91 18.21
C ASN A 299 -10.67 7.25 17.75
N GLY A 300 -11.23 8.35 18.23
CA GLY A 300 -10.62 9.67 18.14
C GLY A 300 -9.34 9.77 18.99
N GLY A 301 -8.48 10.73 18.66
CA GLY A 301 -7.25 11.00 19.40
C GLY A 301 -7.46 11.97 20.56
N ASP A 302 -6.55 11.95 21.52
CA ASP A 302 -6.59 12.86 22.67
C ASP A 302 -5.82 14.16 22.41
N SER A 303 -6.30 15.28 22.96
CA SER A 303 -5.58 16.55 22.98
C SER A 303 -5.23 17.02 24.40
N VAL A 304 -4.08 17.71 24.51
CA VAL A 304 -3.67 18.41 25.73
C VAL A 304 -4.00 19.90 25.66
N ILE A 305 -4.06 20.45 24.45
CA ILE A 305 -4.31 21.86 24.16
C ILE A 305 -5.10 21.90 22.85
N GLY A 306 -6.43 21.86 22.96
CA GLY A 306 -7.34 21.77 21.81
C GLY A 306 -8.40 20.72 22.04
N ASP A 307 -9.15 20.47 20.97
CA ASP A 307 -10.30 19.56 20.97
C ASP A 307 -9.84 18.10 20.85
N GLY A 308 -10.62 17.20 21.44
CA GLY A 308 -10.48 15.77 21.22
C GLY A 308 -11.04 15.38 19.85
N GLY A 309 -10.52 14.31 19.25
CA GLY A 309 -11.00 13.83 17.97
C GLY A 309 -12.32 13.05 18.12
N ASP A 310 -13.18 13.10 17.13
CA ASP A 310 -14.40 12.30 17.10
C ASP A 310 -14.07 10.81 16.86
N GLY A 311 -14.88 9.91 17.40
CA GLY A 311 -14.83 8.48 17.09
C GLY A 311 -15.53 8.18 15.76
N GLY A 312 -15.00 7.21 15.01
CA GLY A 312 -15.55 6.80 13.71
C GLY A 312 -16.81 5.92 13.84
N GLU A 313 -17.64 5.89 12.81
CA GLU A 313 -18.86 5.09 12.76
C GLU A 313 -18.57 3.58 12.62
N GLY A 314 -19.43 2.77 13.23
CA GLY A 314 -19.44 1.32 13.07
C GLY A 314 -20.04 0.88 11.74
N GLY A 315 -19.49 -0.19 11.15
CA GLY A 315 -19.93 -0.69 9.87
C GLY A 315 -21.26 -1.45 9.92
N ASP A 316 -22.09 -1.23 8.91
CA ASP A 316 -23.34 -1.98 8.72
C ASP A 316 -23.15 -3.46 8.40
N ALA A 317 -24.20 -4.26 8.66
CA ALA A 317 -24.29 -5.65 8.23
C ALA A 317 -25.69 -5.98 7.65
N THR A 318 -25.77 -6.99 6.76
CA THR A 318 -27.09 -7.52 6.35
C THR A 318 -27.45 -8.80 7.11
N VAL A 319 -26.60 -9.82 7.03
CA VAL A 319 -26.67 -11.05 7.83
C VAL A 319 -25.32 -11.24 8.52
N GLY A 320 -25.27 -10.85 9.77
CA GLY A 320 -24.06 -10.73 10.58
C GLY A 320 -24.27 -9.63 11.61
N ASN A 321 -23.31 -9.45 12.51
CA ASN A 321 -23.39 -8.36 13.47
C ASN A 321 -22.81 -7.10 12.82
N ALA A 322 -23.47 -5.97 13.03
CA ALA A 322 -22.87 -4.68 12.75
C ALA A 322 -21.70 -4.41 13.71
N GLY A 323 -20.84 -3.49 13.33
CA GLY A 323 -19.72 -3.09 14.17
C GLY A 323 -20.05 -1.92 15.06
N ASN A 324 -19.26 -1.77 16.12
CA ASN A 324 -19.44 -0.67 17.07
C ASN A 324 -18.82 0.61 16.53
N GLY A 325 -19.35 1.76 16.95
CA GLY A 325 -18.66 3.03 16.81
C GLY A 325 -17.41 3.09 17.68
N GLY A 326 -16.50 4.00 17.33
CA GLY A 326 -15.30 4.30 18.11
C GLY A 326 -15.58 5.32 19.22
N ASP A 327 -14.77 5.30 20.26
CA ASP A 327 -14.86 6.30 21.34
C ASP A 327 -14.28 7.64 20.85
N GLY A 328 -14.87 8.75 21.30
CA GLY A 328 -14.30 10.08 21.14
C GLY A 328 -13.08 10.30 22.03
N GLY A 329 -12.19 11.21 21.63
CA GLY A 329 -10.97 11.53 22.35
C GLY A 329 -11.16 12.64 23.38
N ASP A 330 -10.31 12.63 24.41
CA ASP A 330 -10.37 13.62 25.48
C ASP A 330 -9.77 14.96 25.04
N ALA A 331 -10.36 16.06 25.49
CA ALA A 331 -9.89 17.41 25.22
C ALA A 331 -9.05 18.01 26.35
N GLY A 332 -8.28 19.04 25.99
CA GLY A 332 -7.33 19.70 26.89
C GLY A 332 -7.61 21.18 27.13
N LEU A 333 -6.73 21.82 27.93
CA LEU A 333 -6.85 23.24 28.27
C LEU A 333 -6.30 24.13 27.15
N ASP A 334 -7.10 25.04 26.57
CA ASP A 334 -6.56 26.13 25.75
C ASP A 334 -5.95 27.23 26.66
N PRO A 335 -4.65 27.52 26.56
CA PRO A 335 -4.03 28.63 27.29
C PRO A 335 -4.48 30.02 26.81
N LEU A 336 -5.30 30.14 25.75
CA LEU A 336 -5.86 31.39 25.25
C LEU A 336 -7.31 31.66 25.70
N GLY A 337 -7.99 30.69 26.31
CA GLY A 337 -9.19 30.89 27.13
C GLY A 337 -10.52 30.38 26.58
N GLU A 338 -10.53 29.46 25.60
CA GLU A 338 -11.71 28.64 25.27
C GLU A 338 -11.40 27.18 25.63
N ASP A 339 -12.13 26.58 26.57
CA ASP A 339 -11.88 25.19 26.96
C ASP A 339 -12.08 24.25 25.75
N GLY A 340 -11.21 23.23 25.59
CA GLY A 340 -11.32 22.31 24.46
C GLY A 340 -12.55 21.42 24.58
N GLU A 341 -13.19 21.13 23.46
CA GLU A 341 -14.37 20.25 23.35
C GLU A 341 -13.93 18.78 23.24
N GLY A 342 -14.49 17.92 24.08
CA GLY A 342 -14.29 16.47 24.00
C GLY A 342 -14.91 15.92 22.72
N GLY A 343 -14.24 14.95 22.09
CA GLY A 343 -14.72 14.36 20.83
C GLY A 343 -16.01 13.57 21.01
N ALA A 344 -16.89 13.59 20.02
CA ALA A 344 -18.09 12.76 20.02
C ALA A 344 -17.73 11.27 19.87
N GLY A 345 -18.48 10.40 20.53
CA GLY A 345 -18.45 8.96 20.25
C GLY A 345 -19.13 8.65 18.92
N GLY A 346 -18.59 7.71 18.16
CA GLY A 346 -19.13 7.28 16.88
C GLY A 346 -20.39 6.42 17.04
N ASP A 347 -21.28 6.48 16.05
CA ASP A 347 -22.51 5.67 16.05
C ASP A 347 -22.21 4.18 15.76
N GLY A 348 -23.00 3.29 16.36
CA GLY A 348 -22.96 1.86 16.05
C GLY A 348 -23.66 1.54 14.74
N GLY A 349 -23.14 0.57 13.97
CA GLY A 349 -23.72 0.20 12.68
C GLY A 349 -25.06 -0.54 12.79
N ASP A 350 -25.82 -0.53 11.70
CA ASP A 350 -27.13 -1.18 11.60
C ASP A 350 -27.04 -2.60 11.05
N THR A 351 -27.95 -3.48 11.51
CA THR A 351 -28.15 -4.80 10.91
C THR A 351 -29.48 -4.93 10.17
N GLY A 352 -29.43 -5.26 8.88
CA GLY A 352 -30.61 -5.34 8.03
C GLY A 352 -31.57 -6.50 8.31
N LEU A 353 -31.11 -7.77 8.21
CA LEU A 353 -31.99 -8.95 8.28
C LEU A 353 -31.82 -9.75 9.57
N ALA A 354 -30.59 -10.12 9.94
CA ALA A 354 -30.34 -10.95 11.11
C ALA A 354 -28.93 -10.72 11.67
N GLY A 355 -28.86 -10.58 13.00
CA GLY A 355 -27.66 -10.18 13.73
C GLY A 355 -27.91 -8.94 14.59
N ASN A 356 -26.98 -8.63 15.48
CA ASN A 356 -27.11 -7.52 16.42
C ASN A 356 -26.61 -6.21 15.79
N GLY A 357 -27.25 -5.11 16.13
CA GLY A 357 -26.71 -3.77 15.90
C GLY A 357 -25.44 -3.54 16.69
N GLY A 358 -24.62 -2.59 16.25
CA GLY A 358 -23.40 -2.17 16.93
C GLY A 358 -23.70 -1.24 18.10
N ASN A 359 -22.87 -1.24 19.12
CA ASN A 359 -22.97 -0.20 20.15
C ASN A 359 -22.39 1.13 19.63
N GLY A 360 -22.93 2.24 20.10
CA GLY A 360 -22.26 3.54 19.97
C GLY A 360 -21.00 3.59 20.85
N GLY A 361 -20.06 4.44 20.48
CA GLY A 361 -18.87 4.75 21.27
C GLY A 361 -19.15 5.80 22.33
N ASP A 362 -18.35 5.81 23.39
CA ASP A 362 -18.45 6.81 24.44
C ASP A 362 -17.88 8.15 23.94
N GLY A 363 -18.42 9.28 24.43
CA GLY A 363 -17.87 10.60 24.15
C GLY A 363 -16.64 10.91 25.01
N GLY A 364 -15.76 11.77 24.51
CA GLY A 364 -14.54 12.19 25.18
C GLY A 364 -14.78 13.19 26.31
N ASP A 365 -13.94 13.11 27.35
CA ASP A 365 -13.97 14.04 28.46
C ASP A 365 -13.48 15.43 28.04
N ALA A 366 -13.99 16.47 28.70
CA ALA A 366 -13.52 17.85 28.54
C ALA A 366 -13.15 18.46 29.89
N VAL A 367 -12.52 19.63 29.88
CA VAL A 367 -12.16 20.33 31.12
C VAL A 367 -13.42 20.79 31.88
N ASP A 368 -14.41 21.30 31.15
CA ASP A 368 -15.70 21.72 31.65
C ASP A 368 -16.81 20.78 31.13
N ASP A 369 -17.74 20.39 32.00
CA ASP A 369 -18.81 19.42 31.69
C ASP A 369 -19.71 19.84 30.50
N ASP A 370 -19.82 21.14 30.22
CA ASP A 370 -20.67 21.66 29.12
C ASP A 370 -20.04 21.41 27.73
N ASP A 371 -18.74 21.10 27.69
CA ASP A 371 -17.94 20.91 26.47
C ASP A 371 -17.53 19.44 26.27
N ALA A 372 -18.06 18.53 27.09
CA ALA A 372 -17.78 17.10 26.95
C ALA A 372 -18.48 16.52 25.71
N GLY A 373 -17.82 15.55 25.08
CA GLY A 373 -18.30 14.91 23.87
C GLY A 373 -19.59 14.12 24.12
N PRO A 374 -20.59 14.19 23.22
CA PRO A 374 -21.74 13.30 23.30
C PRO A 374 -21.32 11.84 23.00
N GLY A 375 -21.97 10.87 23.63
CA GLY A 375 -21.85 9.47 23.23
C GLY A 375 -22.63 9.19 21.93
N GLY A 376 -22.18 8.20 21.17
CA GLY A 376 -22.81 7.79 19.91
C GLY A 376 -24.08 6.97 20.12
N GLU A 377 -24.98 6.97 19.14
CA GLU A 377 -26.19 6.15 19.15
C GLU A 377 -25.87 4.67 18.90
N GLY A 378 -26.61 3.78 19.56
CA GLY A 378 -26.58 2.35 19.26
C GLY A 378 -27.30 2.03 17.96
N GLY A 379 -26.71 1.15 17.15
CA GLY A 379 -27.30 0.68 15.89
C GLY A 379 -28.46 -0.31 16.09
N SER A 380 -29.33 -0.40 15.10
CA SER A 380 -30.51 -1.27 15.13
C SER A 380 -30.19 -2.73 14.79
N GLY A 381 -30.84 -3.66 15.50
CA GLY A 381 -30.73 -5.09 15.26
C GLY A 381 -31.65 -5.59 14.14
N GLY A 382 -31.28 -6.72 13.54
CA GLY A 382 -32.13 -7.37 12.53
C GLY A 382 -33.40 -8.02 13.13
N VAL A 383 -34.20 -8.68 12.27
CA VAL A 383 -35.44 -9.39 12.66
C VAL A 383 -35.21 -10.41 13.78
N VAL A 384 -34.01 -10.99 13.80
CA VAL A 384 -33.50 -11.81 14.91
C VAL A 384 -32.15 -11.24 15.31
N GLY A 385 -32.18 -10.28 16.22
CA GLY A 385 -31.04 -9.54 16.73
C GLY A 385 -31.47 -8.63 17.88
N ASN A 386 -30.51 -8.13 18.64
CA ASN A 386 -30.73 -7.03 19.58
C ASN A 386 -30.19 -5.74 18.96
N ASP A 387 -30.80 -4.62 19.33
CA ASP A 387 -30.22 -3.29 19.11
C ASP A 387 -28.94 -3.16 19.96
N GLY A 388 -28.03 -2.30 19.50
CA GLY A 388 -26.89 -1.85 20.26
C GLY A 388 -27.29 -0.90 21.39
N ASN A 389 -26.37 -0.72 22.33
CA ASN A 389 -26.52 0.33 23.34
C ASN A 389 -25.91 1.63 22.83
N ASP A 390 -26.51 2.75 23.24
CA ASP A 390 -25.91 4.07 23.10
C ASP A 390 -24.64 4.15 23.97
N GLY A 391 -23.68 4.95 23.54
CA GLY A 391 -22.50 5.32 24.32
C GLY A 391 -22.85 6.32 25.42
N ASP A 392 -22.04 6.33 26.46
CA ASP A 392 -22.13 7.33 27.52
C ASP A 392 -21.49 8.65 27.02
N PRO A 393 -22.05 9.82 27.38
CA PRO A 393 -21.37 11.09 27.13
C PRO A 393 -20.12 11.21 28.01
N GLY A 394 -19.15 11.99 27.55
CA GLY A 394 -17.98 12.37 28.33
C GLY A 394 -18.36 13.18 29.58
N GLY A 395 -17.42 13.30 30.51
CA GLY A 395 -17.56 14.11 31.70
C GLY A 395 -16.45 15.16 31.85
N ALA A 396 -16.53 15.94 32.93
CA ALA A 396 -15.43 16.82 33.31
C ALA A 396 -14.23 16.00 33.80
N ALA A 397 -13.11 16.15 33.11
CA ALA A 397 -11.81 15.70 33.56
C ALA A 397 -11.48 16.41 34.87
N GLY A 398 -11.77 15.76 36.01
CA GLY A 398 -11.71 16.34 37.34
C GLY A 398 -10.46 17.21 37.54
N GLY A 399 -10.67 18.54 37.56
CA GLY A 399 -9.62 19.53 37.36
C GLY A 399 -8.33 19.25 38.14
N VAL A 400 -7.22 19.17 37.40
CA VAL A 400 -5.89 19.29 38.00
C VAL A 400 -5.67 20.77 38.33
N VAL A 401 -5.92 21.10 39.60
CA VAL A 401 -5.50 22.36 40.24
C VAL A 401 -3.99 22.40 40.44
#